data_AF-A0A151J9L6-F1
#
_entry.id   AF-A0A151J9L6-F1
#
_cell.length_a   1.000
_cell.length_b   1.000
_cell.length_c   1.000
_cell.angle_alpha   90.00
_cell.angle_beta   90.00
_cell.angle_gamma   90.00
#
_symmetry.space_group_name_H-M   'P 1'
#
loop_
_entity.id
_entity.type
_entity.pdbx_description
1 polymer ?
#
loop_
_entity_poly.entity_id
_entity_poly.type
_entity_poly.pdbx_seq_one_letter_code
_entity_poly.pdbx_strand_id
1 'polypeptide(L)'
;MDNSKDREKVAKEIAKTSDSIRKKYRALKTGKMNEDIALERRFKPIVDPLKQIVENTADSSKDPVMTETIFSREDEELKLKRKRPSALYDNPIQASTPVKSIFAENLIAVELRKLEVKFNKPIYVGMCILDISKVCLYEFHHEYMSPMYHDKCKIMYSDTDSLIDRIECDDAYETMKRDIARFDTSDYPVENAYGMPLANKKVPGLMKDENNGMIMTEIVGLKAKMYSVRVDGKKDIKKVKGVKSNVVARTITFDDYARCLNEEIEMTRRQSCIRSKLHEVYTISESKIALSPYDDKRYVVPDSTETLSWGHWRIPL
;
A
#
# COMPACT_ATOMS: atom_id res chain seq x y z
N MET A 1 -52.56 8.43 10.29
CA MET A 1 -51.24 7.97 10.79
C MET A 1 -50.22 8.09 9.66
N ASP A 2 -48.96 8.40 10.01
CA ASP A 2 -47.72 8.07 9.29
C ASP A 2 -47.33 8.62 7.89
N ASN A 3 -47.82 9.79 7.46
CA ASN A 3 -47.30 10.48 6.25
C ASN A 3 -45.83 10.99 6.39
N SER A 4 -45.18 10.82 7.56
CA SER A 4 -43.79 11.28 7.78
C SER A 4 -42.76 10.23 7.40
N LYS A 5 -42.97 8.96 7.76
CA LYS A 5 -42.01 7.89 7.43
C LYS A 5 -41.93 7.62 5.93
N ASP A 6 -43.06 7.72 5.21
CA ASP A 6 -43.07 7.55 3.76
C ASP A 6 -42.26 8.64 3.05
N ARG A 7 -42.37 9.91 3.50
CA ARG A 7 -41.55 11.01 2.99
C ARG A 7 -40.06 10.80 3.30
N GLU A 8 -39.72 10.32 4.49
CA GLU A 8 -38.33 10.00 4.86
C GLU A 8 -37.77 8.83 4.03
N LYS A 9 -38.59 7.80 3.75
CA LYS A 9 -38.24 6.66 2.90
C LYS A 9 -37.97 7.11 1.46
N VAL A 10 -38.87 7.92 0.88
CA VAL A 10 -38.70 8.51 -0.45
C VAL A 10 -37.45 9.40 -0.51
N ALA A 11 -37.20 10.24 0.50
CA ALA A 11 -35.98 11.06 0.57
C ALA A 11 -34.70 10.21 0.61
N LYS A 12 -34.70 9.09 1.35
CA LYS A 12 -33.57 8.14 1.39
C LYS A 12 -33.36 7.43 0.06
N GLU A 13 -34.42 7.10 -0.69
CA GLU A 13 -34.27 6.53 -2.04
C GLU A 13 -33.77 7.55 -3.06
N ILE A 14 -34.26 8.79 -3.03
CA ILE A 14 -33.75 9.87 -3.88
C ILE A 14 -32.26 10.12 -3.59
N ALA A 15 -31.86 10.16 -2.31
CA ALA A 15 -30.46 10.30 -1.92
C ALA A 15 -29.59 9.16 -2.49
N LYS A 16 -29.97 7.89 -2.23
CA LYS A 16 -29.28 6.69 -2.77
C LYS A 16 -29.17 6.72 -4.30
N THR A 17 -30.25 7.12 -4.97
CA THR A 17 -30.31 7.19 -6.45
C THR A 17 -29.39 8.29 -6.97
N SER A 18 -29.41 9.48 -6.36
CA SER A 18 -28.52 10.59 -6.72
C SER A 18 -27.04 10.26 -6.51
N ASP A 19 -26.69 9.52 -5.45
CA ASP A 19 -25.33 9.04 -5.20
C ASP A 19 -24.91 7.94 -6.17
N SER A 20 -25.83 7.05 -6.55
CA SER A 20 -25.61 6.05 -7.60
C SER A 20 -25.32 6.70 -8.96
N ILE A 21 -26.12 7.70 -9.35
CA ILE A 21 -25.90 8.50 -10.57
C ILE A 21 -24.55 9.24 -10.49
N ARG A 22 -24.24 9.88 -9.36
CA ARG A 22 -22.97 10.60 -9.14
C ARG A 22 -21.75 9.65 -9.21
N LYS A 23 -21.86 8.43 -8.69
CA LYS A 23 -20.84 7.38 -8.81
C LYS A 23 -20.67 6.93 -10.27
N LYS A 24 -21.76 6.60 -10.97
CA LYS A 24 -21.72 6.22 -12.39
C LYS A 24 -21.13 7.33 -13.27
N TYR A 25 -21.52 8.58 -13.06
CA TYR A 25 -20.96 9.72 -13.80
C TYR A 25 -19.45 9.91 -13.53
N ARG A 26 -18.99 9.72 -12.29
CA ARG A 26 -17.55 9.71 -11.96
C ARG A 26 -16.83 8.53 -12.63
N ALA A 27 -17.44 7.34 -12.65
CA ALA A 27 -16.86 6.16 -13.29
C ALA A 27 -16.74 6.34 -14.82
N LEU A 28 -17.78 6.86 -15.47
CA LEU A 28 -17.75 7.27 -16.88
C LEU A 28 -16.63 8.27 -17.16
N LYS A 29 -16.56 9.37 -16.40
CA LYS A 29 -15.53 10.41 -16.57
C LYS A 29 -14.09 9.92 -16.34
N THR A 30 -13.90 8.80 -15.65
CA THR A 30 -12.57 8.21 -15.36
C THR A 30 -12.27 6.93 -16.14
N GLY A 31 -13.20 6.47 -16.99
CA GLY A 31 -13.10 5.20 -17.72
C GLY A 31 -13.27 3.94 -16.86
N LYS A 32 -13.64 4.09 -15.58
CA LYS A 32 -13.77 2.97 -14.62
C LYS A 32 -14.88 1.99 -14.93
N MET A 33 -15.89 2.37 -15.72
CA MET A 33 -16.94 1.42 -16.13
C MET A 33 -16.36 0.21 -16.90
N ASN A 34 -15.32 0.41 -17.71
CA ASN A 34 -14.68 -0.68 -18.44
C ASN A 34 -13.76 -1.50 -17.52
N GLU A 35 -13.12 -0.86 -16.52
CA GLU A 35 -12.40 -1.55 -15.43
C GLU A 35 -13.34 -2.50 -14.70
N ASP A 36 -14.49 -2.00 -14.21
CA ASP A 36 -15.45 -2.76 -13.40
C ASP A 36 -15.98 -4.00 -14.16
N ILE A 37 -16.30 -3.87 -15.46
CA ILE A 37 -16.76 -4.98 -16.32
C ILE A 37 -15.65 -6.01 -16.54
N ALA A 38 -14.41 -5.57 -16.80
CA ALA A 38 -13.28 -6.47 -16.99
C ALA A 38 -12.92 -7.22 -15.68
N LEU A 39 -13.07 -6.54 -14.53
CA LEU A 39 -12.81 -7.07 -13.20
C LEU A 39 -13.87 -8.10 -12.80
N GLU A 40 -15.17 -7.83 -13.03
CA GLU A 40 -16.23 -8.85 -12.87
C GLU A 40 -16.03 -10.04 -13.81
N ARG A 41 -15.59 -9.84 -15.06
CA ARG A 41 -15.35 -10.96 -15.99
C ARG A 41 -14.18 -11.85 -15.57
N ARG A 42 -13.04 -11.26 -15.16
CA ARG A 42 -11.82 -12.03 -14.84
C ARG A 42 -11.86 -12.63 -13.43
N PHE A 43 -12.44 -11.93 -12.46
CA PHE A 43 -12.52 -12.39 -11.06
C PHE A 43 -13.89 -12.95 -10.66
N LYS A 44 -14.78 -13.24 -11.62
CA LYS A 44 -16.08 -13.88 -11.35
C LYS A 44 -16.02 -15.05 -10.35
N PRO A 45 -15.06 -16.01 -10.44
CA PRO A 45 -14.96 -17.14 -9.51
C PRO A 45 -14.67 -16.74 -8.05
N ILE A 46 -14.19 -15.51 -7.83
CA ILE A 46 -13.88 -14.95 -6.50
C ILE A 46 -14.99 -14.00 -6.06
N VAL A 47 -15.51 -13.18 -6.97
CA VAL A 47 -16.56 -12.18 -6.67
C VAL A 47 -17.88 -12.85 -6.30
N ASP A 48 -18.28 -13.92 -6.98
CA ASP A 48 -19.59 -14.54 -6.76
C ASP A 48 -19.71 -15.23 -5.38
N PRO A 49 -18.73 -16.04 -4.89
CA PRO A 49 -18.74 -16.54 -3.52
C PRO A 49 -18.73 -15.44 -2.46
N LEU A 50 -18.01 -14.34 -2.70
CA LEU A 50 -17.95 -13.22 -1.77
C LEU A 50 -19.28 -12.43 -1.68
N LYS A 51 -20.00 -12.29 -2.80
CA LYS A 51 -21.37 -11.72 -2.81
C LYS A 51 -22.32 -12.56 -1.93
N GLN A 52 -22.30 -13.89 -2.09
CA GLN A 52 -23.13 -14.81 -1.29
C GLN A 52 -22.85 -14.71 0.23
N ILE A 53 -21.57 -14.60 0.63
CA ILE A 53 -21.21 -14.42 2.05
C ILE A 53 -21.78 -13.11 2.63
N VAL A 54 -21.73 -12.02 1.86
CA VAL A 54 -22.26 -10.71 2.29
C VAL A 54 -23.79 -10.74 2.41
N GLU A 55 -24.48 -11.36 1.45
CA GLU A 55 -25.94 -11.49 1.45
C GLU A 55 -26.42 -12.33 2.65
N ASN A 56 -25.81 -13.49 2.90
CA ASN A 56 -26.13 -14.36 4.04
C ASN A 56 -25.89 -13.70 5.41
N THR A 57 -25.03 -12.68 5.49
CA THR A 57 -24.75 -11.96 6.75
C THR A 57 -25.81 -10.90 7.06
N ALA A 58 -26.55 -10.41 6.06
CA ALA A 58 -27.50 -9.30 6.23
C ALA A 58 -28.81 -9.70 6.92
N ASP A 59 -29.26 -10.95 6.74
CA ASP A 59 -30.53 -11.43 7.26
C ASP A 59 -30.51 -11.80 8.76
N SER A 60 -29.34 -11.91 9.38
CA SER A 60 -29.19 -12.41 10.75
C SER A 60 -29.36 -11.37 11.86
N SER A 61 -29.60 -10.08 11.56
CA SER A 61 -29.69 -9.03 12.59
C SER A 61 -31.11 -8.46 12.76
N LYS A 62 -31.97 -9.21 13.47
CA LYS A 62 -33.27 -8.73 13.98
C LYS A 62 -33.54 -9.23 15.40
N ASP A 63 -32.80 -8.70 16.38
CA ASP A 63 -33.21 -8.74 17.78
C ASP A 63 -33.00 -7.36 18.43
N PRO A 64 -33.99 -6.83 19.18
CA PRO A 64 -33.83 -5.64 20.01
C PRO A 64 -33.34 -6.02 21.42
N VAL A 65 -32.85 -5.07 22.23
CA VAL A 65 -33.16 -4.94 23.69
C VAL A 65 -32.38 -3.79 24.38
N MET A 66 -33.15 -3.04 25.17
CA MET A 66 -32.85 -2.25 26.40
C MET A 66 -31.78 -1.16 26.48
N THR A 67 -32.24 -0.04 27.05
CA THR A 67 -31.50 1.12 27.59
C THR A 67 -31.48 1.01 29.12
N GLU A 68 -30.36 1.27 29.82
CA GLU A 68 -30.39 1.61 31.27
C GLU A 68 -29.09 2.28 31.83
N THR A 69 -29.13 3.61 31.97
CA THR A 69 -29.00 4.45 33.19
C THR A 69 -27.99 4.14 34.34
N ILE A 70 -26.93 4.98 34.45
CA ILE A 70 -26.32 5.66 35.65
C ILE A 70 -25.72 4.86 36.85
N PHE A 71 -24.48 5.20 37.28
CA PHE A 71 -24.09 5.72 38.64
C PHE A 71 -22.59 6.15 38.73
N SER A 72 -22.14 6.75 39.85
CA SER A 72 -21.04 7.74 39.92
C SER A 72 -20.11 7.70 41.18
N ARG A 73 -18.99 8.46 41.13
CA ARG A 73 -17.97 8.85 42.17
C ARG A 73 -16.84 7.83 42.52
N GLU A 74 -15.56 8.23 42.36
CA GLU A 74 -14.54 8.67 43.37
C GLU A 74 -13.91 7.47 44.14
N ASP A 75 -12.60 7.37 44.45
CA ASP A 75 -11.35 8.11 44.14
C ASP A 75 -10.16 7.14 44.43
N GLU A 76 -8.95 7.30 43.85
CA GLU A 76 -7.62 7.04 44.48
C GLU A 76 -6.38 7.13 43.53
N GLU A 77 -5.17 7.17 44.12
CA GLU A 77 -3.85 7.46 43.52
C GLU A 77 -2.76 6.48 44.08
N LEU A 78 -1.54 6.24 43.54
CA LEU A 78 -0.73 6.89 42.48
C LEU A 78 0.44 5.98 42.00
N LYS A 79 1.33 6.55 41.17
CA LYS A 79 2.78 6.29 41.02
C LYS A 79 3.29 4.97 40.38
N LEU A 80 3.56 5.10 39.07
CA LEU A 80 4.85 4.86 38.37
C LEU A 80 5.81 3.73 38.85
N LYS A 81 6.12 2.78 37.94
CA LYS A 81 7.50 2.32 37.64
C LYS A 81 7.60 1.61 36.27
N ARG A 82 8.66 1.93 35.50
CA ARG A 82 8.99 1.26 34.22
C ARG A 82 9.95 0.07 34.45
N LYS A 83 9.69 -1.07 33.82
CA LYS A 83 10.69 -2.04 33.32
C LYS A 83 10.13 -2.74 32.07
N ARG A 84 10.98 -3.03 31.07
CA ARG A 84 10.65 -3.91 29.94
C ARG A 84 10.88 -5.38 30.34
N PRO A 85 10.13 -6.32 29.75
CA PRO A 85 10.73 -7.60 29.34
C PRO A 85 10.73 -7.80 27.82
N SER A 86 11.51 -8.79 27.41
CA SER A 86 11.75 -9.25 26.03
C SER A 86 10.58 -10.05 25.45
N ALA A 87 10.67 -10.33 24.14
CA ALA A 87 9.69 -11.13 23.41
C ALA A 87 9.67 -12.59 23.91
N LEU A 88 8.48 -13.05 24.27
CA LEU A 88 8.07 -14.45 24.22
C LEU A 88 6.58 -14.47 23.86
N TYR A 89 6.15 -15.43 23.04
CA TYR A 89 4.76 -15.57 22.62
C TYR A 89 3.93 -16.19 23.76
N ASP A 90 3.53 -15.36 24.72
CA ASP A 90 2.31 -15.50 25.54
C ASP A 90 2.26 -14.34 26.56
N ASN A 91 1.84 -13.16 26.10
CA ASN A 91 1.49 -12.06 26.99
C ASN A 91 -0.03 -12.00 27.14
N PRO A 92 -0.62 -12.34 28.31
CA PRO A 92 -1.98 -11.89 28.59
C PRO A 92 -1.99 -10.37 28.49
N ILE A 93 -3.04 -9.81 27.89
CA ILE A 93 -3.15 -8.36 27.64
C ILE A 93 -3.18 -7.62 28.99
N GLN A 94 -2.01 -7.21 29.49
CA GLN A 94 -1.90 -6.35 30.65
C GLN A 94 -2.75 -5.11 30.39
N ALA A 95 -3.69 -4.84 31.31
CA ALA A 95 -4.65 -3.77 31.14
C ALA A 95 -3.90 -2.43 31.03
N SER A 96 -3.88 -1.86 29.81
CA SER A 96 -3.39 -0.51 29.59
C SER A 96 -4.26 0.45 30.40
N THR A 97 -3.65 1.16 31.34
CA THR A 97 -4.30 2.24 32.10
C THR A 97 -4.99 3.23 31.15
N PRO A 98 -6.20 3.73 31.47
CA PRO A 98 -6.91 4.69 30.63
C PRO A 98 -6.04 5.91 30.35
N VAL A 99 -6.00 6.35 29.09
CA VAL A 99 -5.14 7.46 28.67
C VAL A 99 -5.80 8.78 29.08
N LYS A 100 -5.20 9.45 30.07
CA LYS A 100 -5.60 10.79 30.52
C LYS A 100 -4.81 11.85 29.73
N SER A 101 -5.51 12.67 28.95
CA SER A 101 -4.94 13.84 28.27
C SER A 101 -5.49 15.11 28.92
N ILE A 102 -4.60 15.98 29.39
CA ILE A 102 -4.95 17.29 29.96
C ILE A 102 -4.81 18.33 28.84
N PHE A 103 -5.86 19.11 28.58
CA PHE A 103 -5.88 20.16 27.55
C PHE A 103 -5.83 21.56 28.15
N ALA A 104 -6.41 21.75 29.34
CA ALA A 104 -6.33 22.96 30.14
C ALA A 104 -6.49 22.58 31.62
N GLU A 105 -6.26 23.53 32.54
CA GLU A 105 -6.45 23.32 34.00
C GLU A 105 -7.82 22.68 34.33
N ASN A 106 -8.87 23.11 33.61
CA ASN A 106 -10.24 22.66 33.81
C ASN A 106 -10.76 21.72 32.71
N LEU A 107 -9.90 21.18 31.83
CA LEU A 107 -10.32 20.30 30.72
C LEU A 107 -9.41 19.09 30.56
N ILE A 108 -10.00 17.91 30.76
CA ILE A 108 -9.34 16.60 30.72
C ILE A 108 -10.18 15.67 29.84
N ALA A 109 -9.54 14.96 28.90
CA ALA A 109 -10.12 13.79 28.27
C ALA A 109 -9.58 12.51 28.91
N VAL A 110 -10.48 11.56 29.15
CA VAL A 110 -10.17 10.20 29.60
C VAL A 110 -10.63 9.24 28.51
N GLU A 111 -9.69 8.59 27.82
CA GLU A 111 -10.04 7.57 26.85
C GLU A 111 -10.37 6.25 27.57
N LEU A 112 -11.65 5.89 27.59
CA LEU A 112 -12.13 4.63 28.16
C LEU A 112 -11.81 3.44 27.25
N ARG A 113 -11.41 2.32 27.85
CA ARG A 113 -11.15 1.07 27.13
C ARG A 113 -12.42 0.56 26.47
N LYS A 114 -12.38 0.28 25.16
CA LYS A 114 -13.43 -0.45 24.47
C LYS A 114 -13.44 -1.90 24.97
N LEU A 115 -14.51 -2.28 25.68
CA LEU A 115 -14.70 -3.65 26.19
C LEU A 115 -15.18 -4.60 25.09
N GLU A 116 -16.00 -4.09 24.17
CA GLU A 116 -16.53 -4.84 23.03
C GLU A 116 -16.21 -4.13 21.71
N VAL A 117 -16.00 -4.91 20.65
CA VAL A 117 -15.74 -4.42 19.29
C VAL A 117 -16.56 -5.22 18.29
N LYS A 118 -17.62 -4.61 17.74
CA LYS A 118 -18.43 -5.22 16.67
C LYS A 118 -17.63 -5.29 15.37
N PHE A 119 -17.21 -6.49 14.98
CA PHE A 119 -16.41 -6.73 13.79
C PHE A 119 -17.28 -6.80 12.52
N ASN A 120 -17.68 -5.64 12.00
CA ASN A 120 -18.53 -5.51 10.80
C ASN A 120 -17.74 -5.14 9.53
N LYS A 121 -16.45 -5.50 9.47
CA LYS A 121 -15.55 -5.17 8.35
C LYS A 121 -15.17 -6.43 7.58
N PRO A 122 -15.22 -6.42 6.24
CA PRO A 122 -14.88 -7.58 5.41
C PRO A 122 -13.35 -7.74 5.30
N ILE A 123 -12.66 -7.96 6.42
CA ILE A 123 -11.18 -8.05 6.44
C ILE A 123 -10.70 -9.29 5.67
N TYR A 124 -11.42 -10.42 5.78
CA TYR A 124 -11.13 -11.64 5.03
C TYR A 124 -11.20 -11.43 3.50
N VAL A 125 -12.15 -10.62 3.01
CA VAL A 125 -12.22 -10.22 1.59
C VAL A 125 -10.94 -9.49 1.17
N GLY A 126 -10.49 -8.55 1.99
CA GLY A 126 -9.24 -7.81 1.74
C GLY A 126 -8.01 -8.72 1.73
N MET A 127 -7.95 -9.72 2.62
CA MET A 127 -6.89 -10.73 2.63
C MET A 127 -6.89 -11.54 1.33
N CYS A 128 -8.03 -12.12 0.93
CA CYS A 128 -8.11 -12.90 -0.31
C CYS A 128 -7.69 -12.09 -1.54
N ILE A 129 -8.15 -10.83 -1.67
CA ILE A 129 -7.77 -9.94 -2.78
C ILE A 129 -6.25 -9.70 -2.81
N LEU A 130 -5.62 -9.49 -1.66
CA LEU A 130 -4.17 -9.31 -1.57
C LEU A 130 -3.40 -10.57 -1.97
N ASP A 131 -3.87 -11.76 -1.58
CA ASP A 131 -3.22 -13.02 -1.94
C ASP A 131 -3.37 -13.33 -3.44
N ILE A 132 -4.54 -13.09 -4.02
CA ILE A 132 -4.76 -13.16 -5.48
C ILE A 132 -3.85 -12.17 -6.24
N SER A 133 -3.67 -10.96 -5.71
CA SER A 133 -2.76 -9.97 -6.31
C SER A 133 -1.30 -10.41 -6.30
N LYS A 134 -0.84 -11.12 -5.26
CA LYS A 134 0.51 -11.70 -5.21
C LYS A 134 0.66 -12.84 -6.22
N VAL A 135 -0.34 -13.73 -6.29
CA VAL A 135 -0.34 -14.85 -7.26
C VAL A 135 -0.17 -14.32 -8.68
N CYS A 136 -0.94 -13.30 -9.09
CA CYS A 136 -0.81 -12.69 -10.41
C CYS A 136 0.60 -12.11 -10.70
N LEU A 137 1.30 -11.60 -9.68
CA LEU A 137 2.67 -11.07 -9.79
C LEU A 137 3.70 -12.19 -9.87
N TYR A 138 3.51 -13.26 -9.08
CA TYR A 138 4.40 -14.41 -9.02
C TYR A 138 4.27 -15.32 -10.24
N GLU A 139 3.06 -15.57 -10.75
CA GLU A 139 2.82 -16.26 -12.03
C GLU A 139 3.55 -15.55 -13.17
N PHE A 140 3.43 -14.22 -13.27
CA PHE A 140 4.12 -13.46 -14.32
C PHE A 140 5.64 -13.58 -14.25
N HIS A 141 6.24 -13.52 -13.05
CA HIS A 141 7.69 -13.67 -12.94
C HIS A 141 8.15 -15.13 -13.11
N HIS A 142 7.59 -16.08 -12.35
CA HIS A 142 8.09 -17.45 -12.26
C HIS A 142 7.61 -18.37 -13.40
N GLU A 143 6.45 -18.11 -14.00
CA GLU A 143 5.92 -18.95 -15.10
C GLU A 143 6.11 -18.32 -16.49
N TYR A 144 6.49 -17.03 -16.56
CA TYR A 144 6.67 -16.32 -17.83
C TYR A 144 8.05 -15.66 -17.98
N MET A 145 8.44 -14.70 -17.12
CA MET A 145 9.73 -13.99 -17.27
C MET A 145 10.94 -14.93 -17.07
N SER A 146 10.99 -15.65 -15.94
CA SER A 146 12.11 -16.52 -15.59
C SER A 146 12.28 -17.72 -16.53
N PRO A 147 11.23 -18.42 -17.00
CA PRO A 147 11.38 -19.48 -18.01
C PRO A 147 11.76 -18.97 -19.40
N MET A 148 11.50 -17.70 -19.71
CA MET A 148 11.80 -17.12 -21.03
C MET A 148 13.23 -16.63 -21.17
N TYR A 149 13.77 -16.03 -20.11
CA TYR A 149 15.09 -15.42 -20.11
C TYR A 149 16.12 -16.21 -19.28
N HIS A 150 15.69 -17.21 -18.51
CA HIS A 150 16.53 -18.05 -17.66
C HIS A 150 17.41 -17.23 -16.69
N ASP A 151 18.72 -17.46 -16.70
CA ASP A 151 19.75 -16.76 -15.94
C ASP A 151 19.92 -15.29 -16.36
N LYS A 152 19.43 -14.90 -17.54
CA LYS A 152 19.43 -13.53 -18.03
C LYS A 152 18.31 -12.65 -17.47
N CYS A 153 17.43 -13.17 -16.61
CA CYS A 153 16.42 -12.37 -15.91
C CYS A 153 16.63 -12.43 -14.40
N LYS A 154 16.57 -11.26 -13.75
CA LYS A 154 16.71 -11.12 -12.31
C LYS A 154 15.85 -9.99 -11.75
N ILE A 155 15.04 -10.28 -10.74
CA ILE A 155 14.35 -9.24 -9.95
C ILE A 155 15.40 -8.40 -9.22
N MET A 156 15.45 -7.10 -9.56
CA MET A 156 16.25 -6.09 -8.85
C MET A 156 15.45 -5.42 -7.72
N TYR A 157 14.13 -5.29 -7.88
CA TYR A 157 13.24 -4.71 -6.87
C TYR A 157 11.79 -5.19 -7.07
N SER A 158 11.01 -5.23 -5.97
CA SER A 158 9.58 -5.51 -5.99
C SER A 158 8.82 -4.65 -4.96
N ASP A 159 7.66 -4.12 -5.34
CA ASP A 159 6.63 -3.61 -4.41
C ASP A 159 5.30 -4.35 -4.68
N THR A 160 4.29 -4.03 -3.88
CA THR A 160 2.90 -4.54 -3.85
C THR A 160 2.33 -5.06 -5.17
N ASP A 161 2.55 -4.34 -6.26
CA ASP A 161 1.94 -4.50 -7.58
C ASP A 161 2.95 -4.32 -8.73
N SER A 162 4.26 -4.28 -8.45
CA SER A 162 5.29 -3.89 -9.41
C SER A 162 6.61 -4.61 -9.21
N LEU A 163 7.25 -4.96 -10.33
CA LEU A 163 8.59 -5.56 -10.41
C LEU A 163 9.52 -4.64 -11.18
N ILE A 164 10.80 -4.72 -10.88
CA ILE A 164 11.88 -4.20 -11.73
C ILE A 164 12.81 -5.37 -12.01
N ASP A 165 12.68 -5.95 -13.20
CA ASP A 165 13.57 -7.01 -13.68
C ASP A 165 14.74 -6.40 -14.47
N ARG A 166 15.96 -6.84 -14.17
CA ARG A 166 17.08 -6.78 -15.11
C ARG A 166 16.90 -7.93 -16.08
N ILE A 167 16.88 -7.62 -17.38
CA ILE A 167 16.83 -8.60 -18.47
C ILE A 167 17.98 -8.37 -19.44
N GLU A 168 18.60 -9.43 -19.93
CA GLU A 168 19.64 -9.38 -20.98
C GLU A 168 19.12 -10.04 -22.26
N CYS A 169 18.78 -9.22 -23.24
CA CYS A 169 18.21 -9.63 -24.52
C CYS A 169 18.45 -8.54 -25.58
N ASP A 170 18.34 -8.90 -26.86
CA ASP A 170 18.56 -7.96 -27.97
C ASP A 170 17.43 -6.92 -28.07
N ASP A 171 16.17 -7.34 -27.99
CA ASP A 171 15.01 -6.45 -27.89
C ASP A 171 13.89 -7.09 -27.05
N ALA A 172 13.57 -6.47 -25.90
CA ALA A 172 12.48 -6.89 -25.02
C ALA A 172 11.08 -6.55 -25.58
N TYR A 173 10.99 -5.52 -26.43
CA TYR A 173 9.72 -5.03 -26.96
C TYR A 173 9.19 -5.90 -28.11
N GLU A 174 10.05 -6.60 -28.86
CA GLU A 174 9.61 -7.66 -29.78
C GLU A 174 8.89 -8.79 -29.03
N THR A 175 9.44 -9.22 -27.89
CA THR A 175 8.79 -10.18 -27.00
C THR A 175 7.45 -9.66 -26.48
N MET A 176 7.39 -8.40 -26.01
CA MET A 176 6.13 -7.79 -25.55
C MET A 176 5.07 -7.69 -26.67
N LYS A 177 5.49 -7.41 -27.91
CA LYS A 177 4.59 -7.39 -29.08
C LYS A 177 4.07 -8.79 -29.42
N ARG A 178 4.92 -9.82 -29.38
CA ARG A 178 4.52 -11.22 -29.59
C ARG A 178 3.46 -11.65 -28.56
N ASP A 179 3.71 -11.36 -27.29
CA ASP A 179 2.91 -11.86 -26.17
C ASP A 179 1.95 -10.80 -25.61
N ILE A 180 1.49 -9.87 -26.46
CA ILE A 180 0.73 -8.66 -26.08
C ILE A 180 -0.53 -8.93 -25.25
N ALA A 181 -1.11 -10.14 -25.33
CA ALA A 181 -2.21 -10.58 -24.47
C ALA A 181 -1.87 -10.60 -22.96
N ARG A 182 -0.58 -10.53 -22.59
CA ARG A 182 -0.09 -10.43 -21.21
C ARG A 182 0.13 -8.98 -20.73
N PHE A 183 0.05 -8.00 -21.64
CA PHE A 183 0.46 -6.62 -21.38
C PHE A 183 -0.64 -5.58 -21.62
N ASP A 184 -0.72 -4.54 -20.78
CA ASP A 184 -1.39 -3.28 -21.10
C ASP A 184 -0.37 -2.32 -21.71
N THR A 185 -0.55 -2.03 -23.00
CA THR A 185 0.28 -1.14 -23.80
C THR A 185 -0.47 0.13 -24.20
N SER A 186 -1.69 0.35 -23.68
CA SER A 186 -2.60 1.42 -24.10
C SER A 186 -2.19 2.85 -23.73
N ASP A 187 -1.16 2.99 -22.89
CA ASP A 187 -0.58 4.28 -22.48
C ASP A 187 0.72 4.62 -23.24
N TYR A 188 1.15 3.77 -24.20
CA TYR A 188 2.28 4.10 -25.09
C TYR A 188 1.96 5.30 -26.00
N PRO A 189 2.97 6.06 -26.45
CA PRO A 189 2.81 7.03 -27.53
C PRO A 189 2.32 6.35 -28.82
N VAL A 190 1.49 7.04 -29.61
CA VAL A 190 1.02 6.55 -30.92
C VAL A 190 2.21 6.30 -31.86
N GLU A 191 3.16 7.23 -31.89
CA GLU A 191 4.41 7.14 -32.65
C GLU A 191 5.56 6.73 -31.70
N ASN A 192 5.46 5.55 -31.09
CA ASN A 192 6.54 5.02 -30.25
C ASN A 192 7.59 4.28 -31.07
N ALA A 193 8.85 4.32 -30.62
CA ALA A 193 10.01 3.80 -31.35
C ALA A 193 9.95 2.30 -31.69
N TYR A 194 9.16 1.52 -30.96
CA TYR A 194 9.07 0.06 -31.09
C TYR A 194 7.88 -0.40 -31.94
N GLY A 195 7.04 0.52 -32.44
CA GLY A 195 5.80 0.18 -33.15
C GLY A 195 4.79 -0.57 -32.25
N MET A 196 4.82 -0.35 -30.94
CA MET A 196 3.99 -1.03 -29.97
C MET A 196 2.49 -0.75 -30.22
N PRO A 197 1.64 -1.78 -30.42
CA PRO A 197 0.21 -1.58 -30.56
C PRO A 197 -0.41 -1.05 -29.25
N LEU A 198 -1.40 -0.16 -29.35
CA LEU A 198 -2.09 0.40 -28.17
C LEU A 198 -3.25 -0.51 -27.74
N ALA A 199 -3.00 -1.46 -26.84
CA ALA A 199 -3.92 -2.54 -26.51
C ALA A 199 -4.23 -2.67 -25.01
N ASN A 200 -5.31 -3.41 -24.72
CA ASN A 200 -5.68 -3.93 -23.39
C ASN A 200 -5.85 -2.90 -22.26
N LYS A 201 -6.30 -1.68 -22.59
CA LYS A 201 -6.48 -0.57 -21.64
C LYS A 201 -7.23 -0.98 -20.37
N LYS A 202 -6.52 -0.95 -19.25
CA LYS A 202 -7.03 -1.19 -17.90
C LYS A 202 -7.66 -2.57 -17.70
N VAL A 203 -7.21 -3.58 -18.44
CA VAL A 203 -7.59 -4.98 -18.21
C VAL A 203 -6.90 -5.48 -16.93
N PRO A 204 -7.64 -5.88 -15.88
CA PRO A 204 -7.03 -6.21 -14.58
C PRO A 204 -6.06 -7.40 -14.67
N GLY A 205 -4.89 -7.26 -14.04
CA GLY A 205 -3.87 -8.31 -13.93
C GLY A 205 -3.11 -8.60 -15.23
N LEU A 206 -3.08 -7.66 -16.17
CA LEU A 206 -2.03 -7.61 -17.18
C LEU A 206 -0.89 -6.73 -16.66
N MET A 207 0.33 -7.00 -17.10
CA MET A 207 1.49 -6.19 -16.72
C MET A 207 1.62 -4.96 -17.62
N LYS A 208 2.16 -3.88 -17.07
CA LYS A 208 2.42 -2.65 -17.81
C LYS A 208 3.89 -2.28 -17.69
N ASP A 209 4.48 -1.83 -18.79
CA ASP A 209 5.72 -1.08 -18.75
C ASP A 209 5.42 0.35 -18.27
N GLU A 210 5.72 0.64 -17.01
CA GLU A 210 5.56 1.98 -16.40
C GLU A 210 6.41 3.06 -17.07
N ASN A 211 7.40 2.70 -17.89
CA ASN A 211 8.20 3.65 -18.63
C ASN A 211 7.70 3.97 -20.04
N ASN A 212 6.71 3.23 -20.58
CA ASN A 212 6.16 3.41 -21.93
C ASN A 212 7.23 3.46 -23.04
N GLY A 213 8.19 2.53 -23.02
CA GLY A 213 9.27 2.42 -24.00
C GLY A 213 10.56 3.16 -23.64
N MET A 214 10.60 3.96 -22.57
CA MET A 214 11.85 4.66 -22.18
C MET A 214 12.76 3.73 -21.37
N ILE A 215 13.98 3.49 -21.87
CA ILE A 215 14.92 2.53 -21.27
C ILE A 215 15.37 2.96 -19.87
N MET A 216 15.23 2.05 -18.91
CA MET A 216 15.85 2.16 -17.60
C MET A 216 17.33 1.77 -17.70
N THR A 217 18.24 2.71 -17.43
CA THR A 217 19.68 2.46 -17.56
C THR A 217 20.31 2.00 -16.25
N GLU A 218 19.87 2.55 -15.11
CA GLU A 218 20.46 2.28 -13.80
C GLU A 218 19.40 2.28 -12.69
N ILE A 219 19.62 1.44 -11.68
CA ILE A 219 18.81 1.37 -10.47
C ILE A 219 19.72 1.21 -9.24
N VAL A 220 19.39 1.94 -8.17
CA VAL A 220 19.96 1.74 -6.83
C VAL A 220 18.81 1.52 -5.84
N GLY A 221 18.69 0.29 -5.33
CA GLY A 221 17.79 -0.06 -4.24
C GLY A 221 18.55 -0.14 -2.93
N LEU A 222 18.13 0.61 -1.90
CA LEU A 222 18.74 0.55 -0.56
C LEU A 222 17.91 -0.32 0.39
N LYS A 223 16.58 -0.20 0.32
CA LYS A 223 15.62 -1.05 1.04
C LYS A 223 14.21 -0.90 0.49
N ALA A 224 13.27 -1.70 0.99
CA ALA A 224 11.85 -1.59 0.66
C ALA A 224 11.33 -0.13 0.74
N LYS A 225 10.85 0.42 -0.39
CA LYS A 225 10.37 1.79 -0.57
C LYS A 225 11.44 2.88 -0.37
N MET A 226 12.72 2.54 -0.58
CA MET A 226 13.87 3.43 -0.64
C MET A 226 14.78 3.06 -1.83
N TYR A 227 14.58 3.72 -2.96
CA TYR A 227 15.30 3.43 -4.21
C TYR A 227 15.33 4.63 -5.17
N SER A 228 16.28 4.61 -6.10
CA SER A 228 16.39 5.59 -7.18
C SER A 228 16.59 4.89 -8.52
N VAL A 229 16.06 5.48 -9.60
CA VAL A 229 16.10 4.91 -10.95
C VAL A 229 16.43 6.01 -11.97
N ARG A 230 17.40 5.75 -12.84
CA ARG A 230 17.73 6.56 -14.02
C ARG A 230 17.08 5.94 -15.25
N VAL A 231 16.34 6.75 -15.99
CA VAL A 231 15.60 6.35 -17.20
C VAL A 231 15.93 7.37 -18.27
N ASP A 232 16.30 6.91 -19.46
CA ASP A 232 16.68 7.81 -20.55
C ASP A 232 15.51 8.75 -20.93
N GLY A 233 15.84 9.97 -21.34
CA GLY A 233 14.87 11.05 -21.61
C GLY A 233 14.01 11.49 -20.42
N LYS A 234 14.21 10.96 -19.20
CA LYS A 234 13.44 11.32 -17.99
C LYS A 234 14.34 11.79 -16.84
N LYS A 235 13.74 12.49 -15.88
CA LYS A 235 14.41 12.85 -14.60
C LYS A 235 14.43 11.66 -13.66
N ASP A 236 15.53 11.43 -12.94
CA ASP A 236 15.63 10.28 -12.03
C ASP A 236 14.50 10.22 -11.01
N ILE A 237 13.86 9.06 -10.98
CA ILE A 237 12.80 8.71 -10.06
C ILE A 237 13.47 8.46 -8.70
N LYS A 238 13.06 9.19 -7.67
CA LYS A 238 13.61 9.09 -6.32
C LYS A 238 12.51 8.77 -5.33
N LYS A 239 12.61 7.64 -4.63
CA LYS A 239 11.63 7.19 -3.62
C LYS A 239 12.33 7.07 -2.27
N VAL A 240 11.81 7.82 -1.29
CA VAL A 240 12.25 7.74 0.11
C VAL A 240 11.01 7.73 1.02
N LYS A 241 10.66 6.58 1.58
CA LYS A 241 9.54 6.50 2.53
C LYS A 241 9.84 7.30 3.81
N GLY A 242 8.98 8.26 4.14
CA GLY A 242 9.02 9.01 5.40
C GLY A 242 9.72 10.37 5.35
N VAL A 243 10.37 10.70 4.22
CA VAL A 243 10.88 12.05 3.89
C VAL A 243 9.89 12.75 2.95
N LYS A 244 9.75 14.06 3.09
CA LYS A 244 8.85 14.86 2.24
C LYS A 244 9.33 14.94 0.79
N SER A 245 8.41 14.84 -0.16
CA SER A 245 8.69 14.89 -1.61
C SER A 245 9.45 16.15 -2.05
N ASN A 246 9.17 17.31 -1.47
CA ASN A 246 9.88 18.55 -1.78
C ASN A 246 11.34 18.58 -1.29
N VAL A 247 11.65 17.84 -0.22
CA VAL A 247 13.02 17.66 0.28
C VAL A 247 13.77 16.68 -0.62
N VAL A 248 13.15 15.55 -0.96
CA VAL A 248 13.71 14.57 -1.92
C VAL A 248 14.02 15.25 -3.26
N ALA A 249 13.08 16.01 -3.81
CA ALA A 249 13.23 16.66 -5.12
C ALA A 249 14.28 17.78 -5.17
N ARG A 250 14.67 18.36 -4.02
CA ARG A 250 15.62 19.49 -3.94
C ARG A 250 17.00 19.14 -3.40
N THR A 251 17.12 18.07 -2.63
CA THR A 251 18.31 17.82 -1.79
C THR A 251 18.84 16.39 -1.87
N ILE A 252 18.25 15.54 -2.70
CA ILE A 252 18.70 14.16 -2.91
C ILE A 252 18.86 13.92 -4.41
N THR A 253 20.03 13.52 -4.86
CA THR A 253 20.32 13.12 -6.26
C THR A 253 20.21 11.60 -6.42
N PHE A 254 20.39 11.08 -7.64
CA PHE A 254 20.60 9.64 -7.84
C PHE A 254 21.92 9.19 -7.19
N ASP A 255 22.98 9.98 -7.38
CA ASP A 255 24.34 9.64 -6.92
C ASP A 255 24.46 9.63 -5.38
N ASP A 256 23.58 10.36 -4.67
CA ASP A 256 23.44 10.24 -3.21
C ASP A 256 23.03 8.80 -2.79
N TYR A 257 22.22 8.08 -3.58
CA TYR A 257 21.88 6.68 -3.30
C TYR A 257 23.06 5.76 -3.64
N ALA A 258 23.72 5.98 -4.78
CA ALA A 258 24.89 5.19 -5.17
C ALA A 258 26.02 5.31 -4.14
N ARG A 259 26.27 6.53 -3.63
CA ARG A 259 27.22 6.78 -2.53
C ARG A 259 26.76 6.12 -1.23
N CYS A 260 25.48 6.24 -0.88
CA CYS A 260 24.91 5.59 0.30
C CYS A 260 25.11 4.07 0.28
N LEU A 261 24.95 3.43 -0.88
CA LEU A 261 25.19 2.00 -1.06
C LEU A 261 26.69 1.65 -1.01
N ASN A 262 27.51 2.31 -1.81
CA ASN A 262 28.91 1.91 -2.04
C ASN A 262 29.86 2.29 -0.89
N GLU A 263 29.55 3.35 -0.13
CA GLU A 263 30.35 3.79 1.03
C GLU A 263 29.73 3.34 2.37
N GLU A 264 28.58 2.68 2.34
CA GLU A 264 27.78 2.27 3.52
C GLU A 264 27.40 3.44 4.48
N ILE A 265 27.24 4.66 3.94
CA ILE A 265 26.97 5.86 4.76
C ILE A 265 25.47 6.18 4.85
N GLU A 266 24.97 6.37 6.08
CA GLU A 266 23.66 6.98 6.30
C GLU A 266 23.66 8.49 6.02
N MET A 267 22.66 8.97 5.27
CA MET A 267 22.52 10.38 4.94
C MET A 267 21.31 11.00 5.61
N THR A 268 21.51 12.08 6.35
CA THR A 268 20.40 12.82 6.97
C THR A 268 19.94 14.02 6.14
N ARG A 269 18.66 14.40 6.28
CA ARG A 269 18.07 15.62 5.72
C ARG A 269 17.12 16.27 6.74
N ARG A 270 17.15 17.60 6.78
CA ARG A 270 16.23 18.42 7.58
C ARG A 270 14.93 18.64 6.81
N GLN A 271 13.79 18.46 7.48
CA GLN A 271 12.48 18.76 6.93
C GLN A 271 11.60 19.48 7.97
N SER A 272 10.72 20.36 7.51
CA SER A 272 9.73 21.02 8.37
C SER A 272 8.33 20.42 8.13
N CYS A 273 7.63 20.08 9.20
CA CYS A 273 6.28 19.51 9.16
C CYS A 273 5.36 20.22 10.16
N ILE A 274 4.06 20.26 9.83
CA ILE A 274 3.04 20.71 10.77
C ILE A 274 2.58 19.49 11.56
N ARG A 275 2.53 19.59 12.89
CA ARG A 275 1.96 18.56 13.78
C ARG A 275 1.02 19.22 14.77
N SER A 276 -0.07 18.53 15.10
CA SER A 276 -0.85 18.88 16.28
C SER A 276 -0.33 18.14 17.51
N LYS A 277 -0.28 18.83 18.64
CA LYS A 277 -0.11 18.27 19.99
C LYS A 277 -1.14 18.97 20.87
N LEU A 278 -1.95 18.19 21.59
CA LEU A 278 -2.99 18.72 22.50
C LEU A 278 -3.91 19.77 21.82
N HIS A 279 -4.34 19.50 20.59
CA HIS A 279 -5.09 20.41 19.68
C HIS A 279 -4.37 21.69 19.23
N GLU A 280 -3.24 22.06 19.82
CA GLU A 280 -2.39 23.14 19.31
C GLU A 280 -1.58 22.69 18.08
N VAL A 281 -1.33 23.61 17.15
CA VAL A 281 -0.70 23.32 15.85
C VAL A 281 0.68 23.96 15.78
N TYR A 282 1.71 23.13 15.61
CA TYR A 282 3.11 23.54 15.63
C TYR A 282 3.78 23.29 14.27
N THR A 283 4.59 24.24 13.81
CA THR A 283 5.58 23.99 12.75
C THR A 283 6.86 23.46 13.38
N ILE A 284 7.12 22.17 13.20
CA ILE A 284 8.28 21.48 13.77
C ILE A 284 9.31 21.23 12.66
N SER A 285 10.56 21.61 12.91
CA SER A 285 11.69 21.23 12.08
C SER A 285 12.37 20.00 12.67
N GLU A 286 12.52 18.94 11.88
CA GLU A 286 13.13 17.67 12.30
C GLU A 286 14.27 17.29 11.34
N SER A 287 15.33 16.68 11.87
CA SER A 287 16.30 15.95 11.05
C SER A 287 15.88 14.49 10.97
N LYS A 288 15.96 13.89 9.79
CA LYS A 288 15.71 12.47 9.56
C LYS A 288 16.86 11.83 8.81
N ILE A 289 17.13 10.57 9.12
CA ILE A 289 17.83 9.66 8.21
C ILE A 289 16.96 9.56 6.95
N ALA A 290 17.52 9.98 5.83
CA ALA A 290 16.86 10.03 4.53
C ALA A 290 17.29 8.86 3.65
N LEU A 291 18.59 8.56 3.61
CA LEU A 291 19.13 7.34 2.98
C LEU A 291 19.91 6.55 4.03
N SER A 292 19.90 5.23 3.91
CA SER A 292 20.52 4.29 4.83
C SER A 292 20.71 2.97 4.08
N PRO A 293 21.93 2.38 4.04
CA PRO A 293 22.22 1.15 3.31
C PRO A 293 21.62 -0.10 3.97
N TYR A 294 21.26 0.00 5.25
CA TYR A 294 20.82 -1.12 6.05
C TYR A 294 19.32 -1.43 5.79
N ASP A 295 19.03 -2.57 5.16
CA ASP A 295 17.68 -3.16 5.12
C ASP A 295 17.46 -4.07 6.33
N ASP A 296 16.45 -3.77 7.14
CA ASP A 296 16.08 -4.56 8.32
C ASP A 296 15.27 -5.82 7.99
N LYS A 297 14.83 -5.98 6.73
CA LYS A 297 13.90 -7.04 6.30
C LYS A 297 14.55 -8.15 5.49
N ARG A 298 15.81 -7.97 5.10
CA ARG A 298 16.57 -8.96 4.34
C ARG A 298 17.98 -9.06 4.91
N TYR A 299 18.58 -10.23 4.79
CA TYR A 299 19.99 -10.42 5.05
C TYR A 299 20.78 -9.93 3.83
N VAL A 300 21.55 -8.86 3.97
CA VAL A 300 22.51 -8.43 2.94
C VAL A 300 23.72 -9.36 3.02
N VAL A 301 24.13 -9.92 1.88
CA VAL A 301 25.32 -10.78 1.82
C VAL A 301 26.57 -9.90 1.96
N PRO A 302 27.54 -10.23 2.84
CA PRO A 302 28.76 -9.45 2.99
C PRO A 302 29.50 -9.23 1.66
N ASP A 303 30.10 -8.06 1.50
CA ASP A 303 30.86 -7.64 0.31
C ASP A 303 30.06 -7.73 -1.01
N SER A 304 28.73 -7.62 -0.94
CA SER A 304 27.82 -7.89 -2.04
C SER A 304 26.55 -7.04 -2.00
N THR A 305 25.90 -6.88 -3.17
CA THR A 305 24.55 -6.29 -3.30
C THR A 305 23.44 -7.35 -3.31
N GLU A 306 23.78 -8.63 -3.19
CA GLU A 306 22.79 -9.71 -3.06
C GLU A 306 22.10 -9.68 -1.70
N THR A 307 20.79 -9.96 -1.69
CA THR A 307 20.02 -10.02 -0.45
C THR A 307 19.17 -11.28 -0.36
N LEU A 308 19.25 -11.96 0.78
CA LEU A 308 18.49 -13.16 1.09
C LEU A 308 17.32 -12.85 2.02
N SER A 309 16.22 -13.58 1.87
CA SER A 309 15.14 -13.55 2.86
C SER A 309 15.63 -14.14 4.19
N TRP A 310 15.24 -13.55 5.32
CA TRP A 310 15.54 -14.12 6.64
C TRP A 310 15.06 -15.59 6.73
N GLY A 311 15.90 -16.47 7.28
CA GLY A 311 15.66 -17.92 7.32
C GLY A 311 16.08 -18.69 6.05
N HIS A 312 16.65 -18.04 5.04
CA HIS A 312 17.21 -18.73 3.87
C HIS A 312 18.45 -19.57 4.24
N TRP A 313 18.54 -20.79 3.71
CA TRP A 313 19.56 -21.79 4.07
C TRP A 313 21.03 -21.40 3.84
N ARG A 314 21.28 -20.37 3.01
CA ARG A 314 22.63 -19.80 2.79
C ARG A 314 23.06 -18.77 3.84
N ILE A 315 22.19 -18.38 4.76
CA ILE A 315 22.52 -17.45 5.84
C ILE A 315 23.28 -18.25 6.91
N PRO A 316 24.51 -17.84 7.31
CA PRO A 316 25.22 -18.46 8.42
C PRO A 316 24.43 -18.34 9.72
N LEU A 317 24.50 -19.38 10.57
CA LEU A 317 23.96 -19.38 11.94
C LEU A 317 24.91 -18.69 12.93
#